data_AF-A0A066RMN9-F1
#
_entry.id   AF-A0A066RMN9-F1
#
_cell.length_a   1.000
_cell.length_b   1.000
_cell.length_c   1.000
_cell.angle_alpha   90.00
_cell.angle_beta   90.00
_cell.angle_gamma   90.00
#
_symmetry.space_group_name_H-M   'P 1'
#
loop_
_entity.id
_entity.type
_entity.pdbx_description
1 polymer ?
#
loop_
_entity_poly.entity_id
_entity_poly.type
_entity_poly.pdbx_seq_one_letter_code
_entity_poly.pdbx_strand_id
1 'polypeptide(L)'
;MKPYTFAILISALSGLAGCDTASQSFSLPTGDEAQGKAVFLKYQCLACHSMTGFEDEASKLTRALDTPVVLGGEVSRIRTYPELVTSVINPSHRLAEGYDDQEIQVDGQSVMPSFNDVMTVTEMVNLVYFLESHYSLEPYPRTDYISPH
;
A
#
# COMPACT_ATOMS: atom_id res chain seq x y z
N MET A 1 -49.46 -9.65 -32.10
CA MET A 1 -48.13 -9.96 -31.50
C MET A 1 -48.37 -10.72 -30.21
N LYS A 2 -47.76 -11.89 -30.00
CA LYS A 2 -48.11 -12.80 -28.91
C LYS A 2 -47.69 -12.21 -27.55
N PRO A 3 -48.47 -12.32 -26.47
CA PRO A 3 -48.13 -11.70 -25.18
C PRO A 3 -46.78 -12.20 -24.62
N TYR A 4 -46.38 -13.42 -24.99
CA TYR A 4 -45.10 -14.00 -24.60
C TYR A 4 -43.87 -13.31 -25.20
N THR A 5 -43.97 -12.69 -26.38
CA THR A 5 -42.83 -11.95 -26.96
C THR A 5 -42.55 -10.65 -26.20
N PHE A 6 -43.55 -10.07 -25.54
CA PHE A 6 -43.37 -8.87 -24.72
C PHE A 6 -42.74 -9.21 -23.36
N ALA A 7 -43.13 -10.35 -22.78
CA ALA A 7 -42.56 -10.84 -21.52
C ALA A 7 -41.06 -11.21 -21.63
N ILE A 8 -40.65 -11.81 -22.76
CA ILE A 8 -39.24 -12.15 -23.01
C ILE A 8 -38.38 -10.88 -23.16
N LEU A 9 -38.93 -9.83 -23.79
CA LEU A 9 -38.21 -8.56 -23.98
C LEU A 9 -37.98 -7.82 -22.64
N ILE A 10 -38.95 -7.89 -21.73
CA ILE A 10 -38.85 -7.24 -20.40
C ILE A 10 -37.85 -7.98 -19.50
N SER A 11 -37.85 -9.32 -19.49
CA SER A 11 -36.84 -10.09 -18.72
C SER A 11 -35.41 -9.90 -19.24
N ALA A 12 -35.23 -9.65 -20.54
CA ALA A 12 -33.91 -9.37 -21.11
C ALA A 12 -33.37 -7.98 -20.72
N LEU A 13 -34.24 -6.98 -20.51
CA LEU A 13 -33.82 -5.63 -20.11
C LEU A 13 -33.38 -5.55 -18.64
N SER A 14 -33.95 -6.36 -17.75
CA SER A 14 -33.61 -6.36 -16.32
C SER A 14 -32.19 -6.84 -16.01
N GLY A 15 -31.53 -7.55 -16.95
CA GLY A 15 -30.14 -8.02 -16.80
C GLY A 15 -29.06 -6.96 -17.01
N LEU A 16 -29.41 -5.78 -17.52
CA LEU A 16 -28.47 -4.69 -17.83
C LEU A 16 -28.39 -3.61 -16.74
N ALA A 17 -29.25 -3.66 -15.72
CA ALA A 17 -29.31 -2.68 -14.62
C ALA A 17 -28.31 -2.96 -13.48
N GLY A 18 -27.20 -3.66 -13.77
CA GLY A 18 -26.16 -4.02 -12.81
C GLY A 18 -24.82 -3.30 -13.05
N CYS A 19 -24.80 -2.18 -13.77
CA CYS A 19 -23.61 -1.31 -13.79
C CYS A 19 -23.57 -0.51 -12.48
N ASP A 20 -23.08 -1.16 -11.44
CA ASP A 20 -22.71 -0.48 -10.22
C ASP A 20 -21.50 0.40 -10.55
N THR A 21 -21.76 1.69 -10.76
CA THR A 21 -20.71 2.73 -10.81
C THR A 21 -20.18 3.03 -9.40
N ALA A 22 -20.37 2.11 -8.45
CA ALA A 22 -19.86 2.15 -7.08
C ALA A 22 -18.36 1.81 -6.95
N SER A 23 -17.56 2.13 -7.95
CA SER A 23 -16.14 2.43 -7.73
C SER A 23 -15.85 3.85 -8.20
N GLN A 24 -16.64 4.79 -7.68
CA GLN A 24 -16.16 6.16 -7.57
C GLN A 24 -14.91 6.07 -6.69
N SER A 25 -13.75 5.99 -7.34
CA SER A 25 -12.47 5.69 -6.73
C SER A 25 -12.23 6.68 -5.60
N PHE A 26 -12.10 6.16 -4.38
CA PHE A 26 -11.59 6.95 -3.27
C PHE A 26 -10.22 7.49 -3.69
N SER A 27 -10.16 8.79 -3.93
CA SER A 27 -8.93 9.50 -4.30
C SER A 27 -8.75 10.62 -3.30
N LEU A 28 -7.62 10.57 -2.62
CA LEU A 28 -7.18 11.70 -1.80
C LEU A 28 -6.52 12.74 -2.70
N PRO A 29 -6.44 14.01 -2.27
CA PRO A 29 -5.70 15.04 -3.00
C PRO A 29 -4.26 14.58 -3.30
N THR A 30 -3.65 15.14 -4.34
CA THR A 30 -2.22 14.92 -4.59
C THR A 30 -1.42 15.39 -3.39
N GLY A 31 -0.49 14.54 -2.92
CA GLY A 31 0.41 14.87 -1.84
C GLY A 31 1.63 15.66 -2.30
N ASP A 32 2.46 16.01 -1.33
CA ASP A 32 3.75 16.68 -1.51
C ASP A 32 4.86 15.78 -0.96
N GLU A 33 5.81 15.43 -1.83
CA GLU A 33 6.90 14.52 -1.51
C GLU A 33 7.83 15.05 -0.41
N ALA A 34 8.16 16.34 -0.43
CA ALA A 34 9.05 16.95 0.55
C ALA A 34 8.37 17.01 1.93
N GLN A 35 7.07 17.35 1.97
CA GLN A 35 6.27 17.27 3.19
C GLN A 35 6.11 15.83 3.65
N GLY A 36 5.96 14.87 2.73
CA GLY A 36 5.87 13.45 3.04
C GLY A 36 7.13 12.91 3.70
N LYS A 37 8.31 13.27 3.18
CA LYS A 37 9.60 12.99 3.82
C LYS A 37 9.66 13.59 5.23
N ALA A 38 9.19 14.83 5.42
CA ALA A 38 9.16 15.46 6.74
C ALA A 38 8.25 14.68 7.71
N VAL A 39 7.10 14.20 7.26
CA VAL A 39 6.19 13.34 8.05
C VAL A 39 6.86 12.01 8.39
N PHE A 40 7.49 11.35 7.42
CA PHE A 40 8.21 10.08 7.60
C PHE A 40 9.28 10.17 8.71
N LEU A 41 10.01 11.28 8.76
CA LEU A 41 11.00 11.53 9.80
C LEU A 41 10.35 11.96 11.13
N LYS A 42 9.32 12.80 11.09
CA LYS A 42 8.59 13.29 12.28
C LYS A 42 8.02 12.13 13.11
N TYR A 43 7.39 11.16 12.46
CA TYR A 43 6.81 9.99 13.11
C TYR A 43 7.80 8.83 13.28
N GLN A 44 9.09 9.07 13.03
CA GLN A 44 10.19 8.11 13.24
C GLN A 44 9.91 6.75 12.59
N CYS A 45 9.39 6.73 11.37
CA CYS A 45 9.08 5.49 10.66
C CYS A 45 10.32 4.58 10.56
N LEU A 46 11.52 5.16 10.49
CA LEU A 46 12.82 4.47 10.50
C LEU A 46 13.18 3.80 11.83
N ALA A 47 12.41 3.94 12.91
CA ALA A 47 12.65 3.16 14.13
C ALA A 47 12.38 1.66 13.88
N CYS A 48 11.37 1.35 13.08
CA CYS A 48 11.01 -0.02 12.68
C CYS A 48 11.37 -0.33 11.23
N HIS A 49 11.42 0.68 10.36
CA HIS A 49 11.64 0.48 8.93
C HIS A 49 13.06 0.84 8.48
N SER A 50 13.45 0.31 7.33
CA SER A 50 14.62 0.77 6.56
C SER A 50 14.17 1.22 5.17
N MET A 51 14.92 2.15 4.58
CA MET A 51 14.69 2.64 3.23
C MET A 51 16.03 3.10 2.66
N THR A 52 16.31 2.73 1.41
CA THR A 52 17.54 3.11 0.71
C THR A 52 17.71 4.63 0.68
N GLY A 53 18.89 5.12 1.08
CA GLY A 53 19.22 6.55 1.09
C GLY A 53 18.80 7.29 2.37
N PHE A 54 18.37 6.56 3.40
CA PHE A 54 18.00 7.07 4.72
C PHE A 54 18.79 6.43 5.87
N GLU A 55 19.94 5.81 5.56
CA GLU A 55 20.77 5.09 6.52
C GLU A 55 21.30 6.02 7.62
N ASP A 56 21.70 7.25 7.25
CA ASP A 56 22.20 8.27 8.18
C ASP A 56 21.11 8.81 9.12
N GLU A 57 19.88 8.93 8.64
CA GLU A 57 18.73 9.28 9.47
C GLU A 57 18.37 8.13 10.41
N ALA A 58 18.40 6.89 9.91
CA ALA A 58 18.10 5.71 10.70
C ALA A 58 19.12 5.48 11.82
N SER A 59 20.41 5.78 11.59
CA SER A 59 21.46 5.63 12.61
C SER A 59 21.33 6.59 13.80
N LYS A 60 20.50 7.63 13.67
CA LYS A 60 20.23 8.60 14.75
C LYS A 60 19.08 8.15 15.67
N LEU A 61 18.36 7.09 15.30
CA LEU A 61 17.22 6.57 16.05
C LEU A 61 17.60 5.32 16.83
N THR A 62 16.94 5.10 17.95
CA THR A 62 16.93 3.79 18.61
C THR A 62 16.08 2.84 17.77
N ARG A 63 16.65 1.73 17.32
CA ARG A 63 15.91 0.70 16.59
C ARG A 63 14.91 0.00 17.51
N ALA A 64 13.70 -0.21 16.98
CA ALA A 64 12.66 -0.98 17.64
C ALA A 64 12.68 -2.46 17.25
N LEU A 65 13.28 -2.77 16.08
CA LEU A 65 13.43 -4.12 15.55
C LEU A 65 14.92 -4.42 15.33
N ASP A 66 15.32 -5.66 15.57
CA ASP A 66 16.66 -6.14 15.22
C ASP A 66 16.79 -6.22 13.70
N THR A 67 15.74 -6.67 13.01
CA THR A 67 15.64 -6.67 11.55
C THR A 67 14.58 -5.66 11.06
N PRO A 68 14.99 -4.45 10.61
CA PRO A 68 14.03 -3.45 10.17
C PRO A 68 13.26 -3.88 8.91
N VAL A 69 11.96 -3.60 8.89
CA VAL A 69 11.11 -3.89 7.73
C VAL A 69 11.43 -2.93 6.58
N VAL A 70 11.90 -3.47 5.46
CA VAL A 70 12.30 -2.70 4.28
C VAL A 70 11.08 -2.05 3.60
N LEU A 71 11.19 -0.76 3.32
CA LEU A 71 10.25 0.03 2.52
C LEU A 71 10.90 0.53 1.23
N GLY A 72 10.07 0.73 0.21
CA GLY A 72 10.51 1.15 -1.13
C GLY A 72 11.29 0.08 -1.88
N GLY A 73 12.05 0.52 -2.88
CA GLY A 73 12.89 -0.32 -3.73
C GLY A 73 12.15 -0.98 -4.88
N GLU A 74 12.84 -1.91 -5.53
CA GLU A 74 12.27 -2.72 -6.60
C GLU A 74 11.37 -3.81 -5.99
N VAL A 75 10.13 -3.89 -6.48
CA VAL A 75 9.13 -4.85 -6.04
C VAL A 75 8.47 -5.55 -7.21
N SER A 76 8.05 -6.80 -7.02
CA SER A 76 7.30 -7.56 -8.03
C SER A 76 5.91 -6.98 -8.34
N ARG A 77 5.38 -6.15 -7.44
CA ARG A 77 4.12 -5.43 -7.58
C ARG A 77 4.18 -4.13 -6.79
N ILE A 78 3.93 -3.00 -7.47
CA ILE A 78 3.77 -1.70 -6.82
C ILE A 78 2.60 -1.77 -5.83
N ARG A 79 2.84 -1.28 -4.61
CA ARG A 79 1.79 -1.07 -3.62
C ARG A 79 0.91 0.08 -4.09
N THR A 80 -0.39 -0.16 -4.13
CA THR A 80 -1.35 0.87 -4.51
C THR A 80 -1.55 1.86 -3.36
N TYR A 81 -1.93 3.10 -3.69
CA TYR A 81 -2.27 4.13 -2.72
C TYR A 81 -3.17 3.63 -1.57
N PRO A 82 -4.29 2.89 -1.81
CA PRO A 82 -5.13 2.39 -0.73
C PRO A 82 -4.44 1.33 0.14
N GLU A 83 -3.54 0.51 -0.42
CA GLU A 83 -2.78 -0.47 0.35
C GLU A 83 -1.82 0.24 1.32
N LEU A 84 -1.10 1.26 0.85
CA LEU A 84 -0.19 2.03 1.69
C LEU A 84 -0.95 2.78 2.79
N VAL A 85 -2.06 3.45 2.46
CA VAL A 85 -2.93 4.08 3.47
C VAL A 85 -3.37 3.06 4.51
N THR A 86 -3.85 1.89 4.07
CA THR A 86 -4.34 0.83 4.97
C THR A 86 -3.23 0.33 5.90
N SER A 87 -2.02 0.13 5.38
CA SER A 87 -0.85 -0.29 6.18
C SER A 87 -0.48 0.72 7.26
N VAL A 88 -0.69 2.03 7.05
CA VAL A 88 -0.39 3.04 8.07
C VAL A 88 -1.51 3.18 9.11
N ILE A 89 -2.78 3.20 8.68
CA ILE A 89 -3.92 3.42 9.61
C ILE A 89 -4.36 2.15 10.36
N ASN A 90 -3.99 0.98 9.83
CA ASN A 90 -4.32 -0.32 10.39
C ASN A 90 -3.15 -1.30 10.21
N PRO A 91 -2.03 -1.10 10.93
CA PRO A 91 -0.82 -1.90 10.73
C PRO A 91 -1.01 -3.40 11.03
N SER A 92 -1.98 -3.76 11.87
CA SER A 92 -2.33 -5.16 12.15
C SER A 92 -3.17 -5.82 11.05
N HIS A 93 -3.64 -5.08 10.03
CA HIS A 93 -4.44 -5.66 8.94
C HIS A 93 -3.64 -6.65 8.09
N ARG A 94 -2.35 -6.36 7.89
CA ARG A 94 -1.42 -7.20 7.15
C ARG A 94 -0.01 -7.01 7.70
N LEU A 95 0.51 -8.05 8.34
CA LEU A 95 1.88 -8.09 8.85
C LEU A 95 2.90 -8.32 7.73
N ALA A 96 4.14 -7.91 7.96
CA ALA A 96 5.22 -8.03 6.99
C ALA A 96 5.59 -9.51 6.76
N GLU A 97 5.54 -9.96 5.51
CA GLU A 97 5.93 -11.32 5.13
C GLU A 97 7.46 -11.45 5.12
N GLY A 98 7.98 -12.60 5.57
CA GLY A 98 9.42 -12.90 5.55
C GLY A 98 10.22 -12.34 6.74
N TYR A 99 9.54 -11.80 7.75
CA TYR A 99 10.14 -11.35 9.02
C TYR A 99 9.76 -12.29 10.17
N ASP A 100 10.50 -12.24 11.28
CA ASP A 100 10.16 -13.01 12.47
C ASP A 100 8.91 -12.41 13.14
N ASP A 101 7.87 -13.22 13.28
CA ASP A 101 6.63 -12.87 13.96
C ASP A 101 6.88 -12.37 15.39
N GLN A 102 7.90 -12.88 16.09
CA GLN A 102 8.23 -12.44 17.45
C GLN A 102 8.79 -11.01 17.50
N GLU A 103 9.34 -10.51 16.40
CA GLU A 103 9.82 -9.13 16.30
C GLU A 103 8.71 -8.17 15.87
N ILE A 104 7.86 -8.58 14.91
CA ILE A 104 6.93 -7.65 14.25
C ILE A 104 5.53 -7.60 14.89
N GLN A 105 5.20 -8.52 15.79
CA GLN A 105 3.89 -8.56 16.44
C GLN A 105 3.89 -9.07 17.89
N VAL A 106 2.83 -8.71 18.61
CA VAL A 106 2.46 -9.29 19.91
C VAL A 106 0.99 -9.72 19.83
N ASP A 107 0.71 -11.00 20.04
CA ASP A 107 -0.66 -11.57 20.02
C ASP A 107 -1.48 -11.21 18.78
N GLY A 108 -0.88 -11.27 17.58
CA GLY A 108 -1.56 -10.93 16.33
C GLY A 108 -1.59 -9.44 15.99
N GLN A 109 -1.06 -8.59 16.84
CA GLN A 109 -1.08 -7.12 16.67
C GLN A 109 0.31 -6.62 16.30
N SER A 110 0.40 -5.79 15.28
CA SER A 110 1.68 -5.19 14.88
C SER A 110 2.29 -4.37 16.02
N VAL A 111 3.61 -4.44 16.15
CA VAL A 111 4.37 -3.53 17.03
C VAL A 111 4.47 -2.11 16.48
N MET A 112 4.11 -1.90 15.20
CA MET A 112 4.00 -0.56 14.62
C MET A 112 2.87 0.20 15.33
N PRO A 113 3.14 1.36 15.94
CA PRO A 113 2.13 2.12 16.65
C PRO A 113 1.06 2.67 15.70
N SER A 114 -0.16 2.80 16.20
CA SER A 114 -1.22 3.53 15.48
C SER A 114 -0.97 5.03 15.54
N PHE A 115 -1.11 5.71 14.41
CA PHE A 115 -1.00 7.17 14.32
C PHE A 115 -2.35 7.87 14.14
N ASN A 116 -3.46 7.14 14.18
CA ASN A 116 -4.78 7.65 13.80
C ASN A 116 -5.24 8.87 14.61
N ASP A 117 -4.82 8.97 15.87
CA ASP A 117 -5.21 10.07 16.76
C ASP A 117 -4.27 11.28 16.69
N VAL A 118 -3.11 11.15 16.02
CA VAL A 118 -2.02 12.14 16.07
C VAL A 118 -1.50 12.57 14.70
N MET A 119 -1.85 11.84 13.63
CA MET A 119 -1.49 12.17 12.25
C MET A 119 -2.70 12.77 11.55
N THR A 120 -2.54 13.97 11.04
CA THR A 120 -3.59 14.63 10.25
C THR A 120 -3.76 13.92 8.91
N VAL A 121 -4.94 14.08 8.30
CA VAL A 121 -5.18 13.57 6.95
C VAL A 121 -4.19 14.13 5.94
N THR A 122 -3.82 15.41 6.05
CA THR A 122 -2.81 16.04 5.18
C THR A 122 -1.44 15.36 5.32
N GLU A 123 -1.01 15.06 6.55
CA GLU A 123 0.26 14.36 6.78
C GLU A 123 0.24 12.95 6.23
N MET A 124 -0.87 12.22 6.41
CA MET A 124 -1.06 10.89 5.83
C MET A 124 -0.97 10.92 4.30
N VAL A 125 -1.65 11.87 3.67
CA VAL A 125 -1.64 12.04 2.20
C VAL A 125 -0.23 12.28 1.69
N ASN A 126 0.49 13.20 2.33
CA ASN A 126 1.87 13.51 1.97
C ASN A 126 2.81 12.33 2.22
N LEU A 127 2.67 11.64 3.36
CA LEU A 127 3.45 10.45 3.70
C LEU A 127 3.30 9.35 2.65
N VAL A 128 2.05 9.00 2.29
CA VAL A 128 1.80 7.96 1.29
C VAL A 128 2.32 8.36 -0.08
N TYR A 129 2.16 9.64 -0.47
CA TYR A 129 2.71 10.15 -1.73
C TYR A 129 4.23 10.03 -1.79
N PHE A 130 4.92 10.33 -0.69
CA PHE A 130 6.36 10.10 -0.55
C PHE A 130 6.70 8.60 -0.59
N LEU A 131 5.97 7.74 0.12
CA LEU A 131 6.24 6.29 0.07
C LEU A 131 6.10 5.73 -1.35
N GLU A 132 5.06 6.13 -2.09
CA GLU A 132 4.85 5.70 -3.49
C GLU A 132 6.01 6.08 -4.41
N SER A 133 6.60 7.28 -4.25
CA SER A 133 7.72 7.72 -5.10
C SER A 133 8.98 6.87 -4.91
N HIS A 134 9.06 6.11 -3.82
CA HIS A 134 10.17 5.22 -3.49
C HIS A 134 10.00 3.76 -3.94
N TYR A 135 8.90 3.41 -4.63
CA TYR A 135 8.70 2.07 -5.20
C TYR A 135 8.89 2.06 -6.72
N SER A 136 9.56 1.02 -7.23
CA SER A 136 9.65 0.73 -8.66
C SER A 136 9.35 -0.75 -8.93
N LEU A 137 8.87 -1.07 -10.14
CA LEU A 137 8.69 -2.47 -10.53
C LEU A 137 10.03 -3.11 -10.86
N GLU A 138 10.26 -4.32 -10.34
CA GLU A 138 11.34 -5.18 -10.83
C GLU A 138 11.14 -5.48 -12.33
N PRO A 139 12.18 -5.34 -13.17
CA PRO A 139 12.11 -5.76 -14.56
C PRO A 139 11.84 -7.27 -14.65
N TYR A 140 10.82 -7.68 -15.40
CA TYR A 140 10.56 -9.10 -15.62
C TYR A 140 11.76 -9.75 -16.36
N PRO A 141 12.44 -10.76 -15.78
CA PRO A 141 13.54 -11.42 -16.45
C PRO A 141 13.01 -12.13 -17.69
N ARG A 142 13.48 -11.72 -18.88
CA ARG A 142 13.13 -12.38 -20.13
C ARG A 142 13.66 -13.81 -20.07
N THR A 143 12.79 -14.81 -20.26
CA THR A 143 13.24 -16.19 -20.45
C THR A 143 14.04 -16.27 -21.75
N ASP A 144 15.33 -16.59 -21.67
CA ASP A 144 16.13 -16.86 -22.84
C ASP A 144 15.67 -18.17 -23.47
N TYR A 145 15.03 -18.07 -24.64
CA TYR A 145 14.67 -19.23 -25.43
C TYR A 145 15.94 -19.78 -26.09
N ILE A 146 16.45 -20.90 -25.57
CA ILE A 146 17.52 -21.65 -26.23
C ILE A 146 16.90 -22.32 -27.46
N SER A 147 17.13 -21.75 -28.64
CA SER A 147 16.70 -22.37 -29.89
C SER A 147 17.56 -23.62 -30.14
N PRO A 148 16.98 -24.82 -30.28
CA PRO A 148 17.75 -25.98 -30.69
C PRO A 148 18.22 -25.77 -32.14
N HIS A 149 19.52 -25.95 -32.37
CA HIS A 149 20.16 -25.93 -33.69
C HIS A 149 19.87 -27.22 -34.46
#